data_AF-A0A3D5KNY3-F1
#
_entry.id   AF-A0A3D5KNY3-F1
#
_cell.length_a   1.000
_cell.length_b   1.000
_cell.length_c   1.000
_cell.angle_alpha   90.00
_cell.angle_beta   90.00
_cell.angle_gamma   90.00
#
_symmetry.space_group_name_H-M   'P 1'
#
loop_
_entity.id
_entity.type
_entity.pdbx_description
1 polymer ?
#
loop_
_entity_poly.entity_id
_entity_poly.type
_entity_poly.pdbx_seq_one_letter_code
_entity_poly.pdbx_strand_id
1 'polypeptide(L)'
;MADQDEDNFGLPDIEYKPLEEKETSSTPPIEEESAQTDEEQPSETHSSTSSSSSTSTYYEEEEEEESSSSGLVIAIVVGLVILVGGFLAYKFVWLPKKAQQELAAKQKEEEKKAAEEQQAKLAEEERLRKEAEAKPATPAEGTIETLNERTGKFYIVVSSSVDGDLAMDKAKKLSATGTSTKIIPPFGKWKYYRLCIGSFDSFESAQSSADASKATYGDALWVMKY
;
A
#
# COMPACT_ATOMS: atom_id res chain seq x y z
N MET A 1 36.26 -26.77 19.74
CA MET A 1 36.53 -26.47 18.32
C MET A 1 35.43 -27.11 17.51
N ALA A 2 34.51 -26.44 16.84
CA ALA A 2 34.08 -25.04 16.74
C ALA A 2 32.69 -25.16 16.07
N ASP A 3 31.61 -24.78 16.74
CA ASP A 3 30.76 -23.62 16.43
C ASP A 3 30.40 -23.48 14.93
N GLN A 4 29.18 -23.93 14.58
CA GLN A 4 28.55 -23.83 13.24
C GLN A 4 27.05 -23.46 13.34
N ASP A 5 26.65 -22.69 14.36
CA ASP A 5 25.22 -22.38 14.62
C ASP A 5 24.94 -20.87 14.81
N GLU A 6 25.70 -19.96 14.20
CA GLU A 6 25.51 -18.50 14.39
C GLU A 6 24.90 -17.71 13.22
N ASP A 7 24.57 -18.32 12.08
CA ASP A 7 24.07 -17.57 10.90
C ASP A 7 22.62 -17.94 10.50
N ASN A 8 21.73 -18.15 11.46
CA ASN A 8 20.29 -18.28 11.19
C ASN A 8 19.55 -16.95 11.52
N PHE A 9 19.64 -16.00 10.60
CA PHE A 9 19.21 -14.60 10.74
C PHE A 9 17.69 -14.34 10.77
N GLY A 10 16.85 -15.29 11.21
CA GLY A 10 15.40 -15.07 11.42
C GLY A 10 14.63 -14.55 10.20
N LEU A 11 15.23 -14.63 9.00
CA LEU A 11 14.60 -14.30 7.74
C LEU A 11 13.80 -15.52 7.29
N PRO A 12 12.60 -15.34 6.74
CA PRO A 12 11.86 -16.46 6.16
C PRO A 12 12.67 -17.04 5.01
N ASP A 13 12.81 -18.37 4.96
CA ASP A 13 13.48 -19.10 3.89
C ASP A 13 12.82 -18.75 2.56
N ILE A 14 13.51 -17.93 1.76
CA ILE A 14 13.09 -17.61 0.40
C ILE A 14 13.44 -18.79 -0.51
N GLU A 15 12.42 -19.57 -0.86
CA GLU A 15 12.54 -20.68 -1.80
C GLU A 15 12.80 -20.13 -3.21
N TYR A 16 14.05 -20.24 -3.67
CA TYR A 16 14.46 -19.74 -4.97
C TYR A 16 13.92 -20.68 -6.06
N LYS A 17 12.91 -20.23 -6.81
CA LYS A 17 12.49 -20.92 -8.04
C LYS A 17 13.45 -20.55 -9.16
N PRO A 18 14.27 -21.49 -9.70
CA PRO A 18 15.06 -21.22 -10.87
C PRO A 18 14.13 -20.85 -12.02
N LEU A 19 14.47 -19.77 -12.74
CA LEU A 19 13.78 -19.39 -13.96
C LEU A 19 13.83 -20.60 -14.92
N GLU A 20 12.68 -20.96 -15.48
CA GLU A 20 12.58 -21.94 -16.55
C GLU A 20 13.50 -21.51 -17.71
N GLU A 21 14.71 -22.08 -17.74
CA GLU A 21 15.45 -22.22 -18.97
C GLU A 21 14.65 -23.17 -19.85
N LYS A 22 14.01 -22.60 -20.87
CA LYS A 22 13.46 -23.38 -21.97
C LYS A 22 14.63 -23.97 -22.75
N GLU A 23 15.06 -25.16 -22.34
CA GLU A 23 15.94 -26.00 -23.14
C GLU A 23 15.20 -26.56 -24.37
N THR A 24 16.01 -26.82 -25.40
CA THR A 24 15.86 -27.79 -26.49
C THR A 24 15.22 -27.38 -27.83
N SER A 25 16.13 -27.04 -28.75
CA SER A 25 16.44 -27.81 -29.97
C SER A 25 15.41 -27.89 -31.11
N SER A 26 15.63 -27.11 -32.17
CA SER A 26 16.01 -27.65 -33.50
C SER A 26 16.35 -26.53 -34.51
N THR A 27 17.61 -26.54 -34.94
CA THR A 27 18.13 -26.19 -36.28
C THR A 27 18.30 -24.69 -36.68
N PRO A 28 19.53 -24.26 -37.04
CA PRO A 28 19.88 -22.96 -37.65
C PRO A 28 19.87 -23.11 -39.22
N PRO A 29 19.95 -22.07 -40.08
CA PRO A 29 21.02 -21.07 -40.08
C PRO A 29 20.65 -19.62 -40.41
N ILE A 30 21.61 -18.79 -40.00
CA ILE A 30 21.88 -17.40 -40.33
C ILE A 30 22.18 -17.27 -41.83
N GLU A 31 21.69 -16.21 -42.47
CA GLU A 31 22.33 -15.57 -43.63
C GLU A 31 21.77 -14.15 -43.80
N GLU A 32 22.51 -13.15 -43.32
CA GLU A 32 22.45 -11.78 -43.82
C GLU A 32 23.65 -11.60 -44.77
N GLU A 33 23.41 -11.47 -46.07
CA GLU A 33 24.38 -10.84 -46.97
C GLU A 33 23.71 -10.25 -48.22
N SER A 34 24.19 -9.04 -48.55
CA SER A 34 24.42 -8.53 -49.90
C SER A 34 23.40 -7.58 -50.54
N ALA A 35 24.02 -6.64 -51.24
CA ALA A 35 23.50 -5.47 -51.93
C ALA A 35 23.36 -5.72 -53.45
N GLN A 36 23.01 -4.65 -54.18
CA GLN A 36 22.96 -4.46 -55.65
C GLN A 36 21.63 -4.86 -56.33
N THR A 37 20.90 -3.93 -56.95
CA THR A 37 21.13 -3.26 -58.26
C THR A 37 20.91 -4.22 -59.43
N ASP A 38 19.87 -3.97 -60.23
CA ASP A 38 19.81 -3.98 -61.72
C ASP A 38 18.32 -3.79 -62.11
N GLU A 39 17.95 -2.74 -62.84
CA GLU A 39 17.75 -2.72 -64.30
C GLU A 39 16.87 -3.86 -64.84
N GLU A 40 15.68 -3.55 -65.39
CA GLU A 40 15.48 -3.48 -66.84
C GLU A 40 14.03 -3.20 -67.24
N GLN A 41 13.94 -2.48 -68.36
CA GLN A 41 12.79 -2.26 -69.22
C GLN A 41 12.32 -3.60 -69.85
N PRO A 42 11.12 -3.65 -70.46
CA PRO A 42 11.16 -3.62 -71.91
C PRO A 42 10.05 -2.80 -72.56
N SER A 43 10.42 -2.25 -73.71
CA SER A 43 9.59 -1.72 -74.79
C SER A 43 8.64 -2.78 -75.34
N GLU A 44 7.47 -2.37 -75.84
CA GLU A 44 6.95 -2.85 -77.14
C GLU A 44 6.19 -1.74 -77.88
N THR A 45 6.45 -1.71 -79.18
CA THR A 45 5.97 -0.78 -80.23
C THR A 45 5.33 -1.65 -81.33
N HIS A 46 4.51 -1.02 -82.19
CA HIS A 46 3.93 -1.49 -83.48
C HIS A 46 2.55 -2.19 -83.35
N SER A 47 1.53 -2.00 -84.21
CA SER A 47 1.25 -1.10 -85.35
C SER A 47 -0.18 -1.39 -85.86
N SER A 48 -0.85 -0.39 -86.47
CA SER A 48 -1.81 -0.50 -87.62
C SER A 48 -3.21 -1.15 -87.41
N THR A 49 -4.35 -0.76 -88.03
CA THR A 49 -4.71 0.22 -89.09
C THR A 49 -6.26 0.23 -89.33
N SER A 50 -6.80 1.39 -89.78
CA SER A 50 -8.03 1.66 -90.61
C SER A 50 -9.41 1.75 -89.93
N SER A 51 -10.37 2.63 -90.29
CA SER A 51 -10.46 3.77 -91.24
C SER A 51 -11.79 4.56 -91.07
N SER A 52 -11.86 5.71 -91.76
CA SER A 52 -13.02 6.59 -92.11
C SER A 52 -13.24 7.82 -91.20
N SER A 53 -12.89 9.03 -91.67
CA SER A 53 -13.68 10.00 -92.49
C SER A 53 -14.65 10.80 -91.59
N SER A 54 -14.73 12.13 -91.55
CA SER A 54 -14.65 13.14 -92.61
C SER A 54 -14.40 14.56 -92.02
N THR A 55 -13.63 15.36 -92.77
CA THR A 55 -13.75 16.80 -93.12
C THR A 55 -14.44 17.82 -92.20
N SER A 56 -13.69 18.89 -91.87
CA SER A 56 -14.05 20.33 -92.01
C SER A 56 -12.99 21.16 -91.25
N THR A 57 -11.88 21.58 -91.84
CA THR A 57 -11.68 22.85 -92.59
C THR A 57 -12.04 24.13 -91.80
N TYR A 58 -11.03 25.01 -91.67
CA TYR A 58 -11.06 26.47 -91.42
C TYR A 58 -11.30 26.94 -89.96
N TYR A 59 -10.52 27.83 -89.31
CA TYR A 59 -9.46 28.79 -89.68
C TYR A 59 -8.26 28.70 -88.73
N GLU A 60 -7.08 28.89 -89.33
CA GLU A 60 -5.84 29.34 -88.70
C GLU A 60 -5.95 30.85 -88.52
N GLU A 61 -5.81 31.31 -87.29
CA GLU A 61 -5.62 32.71 -86.93
C GLU A 61 -4.48 32.70 -85.91
N GLU A 62 -3.26 32.90 -86.42
CA GLU A 62 -2.14 33.37 -85.62
C GLU A 62 -2.51 34.77 -85.12
N GLU A 63 -2.81 34.89 -83.83
CA GLU A 63 -2.76 36.17 -83.12
C GLU A 63 -1.91 36.05 -81.86
N GLU A 64 -1.20 37.14 -81.64
CA GLU A 64 -0.02 37.32 -80.82
C GLU A 64 -0.31 37.34 -79.30
N GLU A 65 0.77 37.28 -78.52
CA GLU A 65 0.82 37.25 -77.05
C GLU A 65 0.00 38.33 -76.32
N GLU A 66 -0.78 37.96 -75.28
CA GLU A 66 -0.99 38.84 -74.11
C GLU A 66 -1.08 38.02 -72.80
N SER A 67 -0.15 38.29 -71.87
CA SER A 67 -0.07 37.67 -70.56
C SER A 67 -1.27 38.03 -69.69
N SER A 68 -2.24 37.11 -69.57
CA SER A 68 -3.39 37.32 -68.67
C SER A 68 -2.98 37.09 -67.21
N SER A 69 -2.84 38.18 -66.46
CA SER A 69 -2.58 38.16 -65.02
C SER A 69 -3.68 37.45 -64.21
N SER A 70 -4.83 37.17 -64.82
CA SER A 70 -5.99 36.50 -64.22
C SER A 70 -5.68 35.09 -63.68
N GLY A 71 -4.88 34.28 -64.38
CA GLY A 71 -4.51 32.95 -63.88
C GLY A 71 -3.65 32.99 -62.62
N LEU A 72 -2.71 33.95 -62.58
CA LEU A 72 -1.85 34.19 -61.42
C LEU A 72 -2.64 34.80 -60.24
N VAL A 73 -3.58 35.70 -60.52
CA VAL A 73 -4.48 36.26 -59.49
C VAL A 73 -5.37 35.18 -58.87
N ILE A 74 -5.93 34.27 -59.67
CA ILE A 74 -6.73 33.14 -59.15
C ILE A 74 -5.88 32.23 -58.28
N ALA A 75 -4.65 31.90 -58.71
CA ALA A 75 -3.72 31.09 -57.92
C ALA A 75 -3.36 31.75 -56.58
N ILE A 76 -3.15 33.07 -56.56
CA ILE A 76 -2.90 33.84 -55.33
C ILE A 76 -4.12 33.81 -54.41
N VAL A 77 -5.33 34.01 -54.95
CA VAL A 77 -6.56 34.02 -54.16
C VAL A 77 -6.83 32.63 -53.55
N VAL A 78 -6.67 31.56 -54.32
CA VAL A 78 -6.81 30.18 -53.81
C VAL A 78 -5.74 29.88 -52.76
N GLY A 79 -4.50 30.29 -53.00
CA GLY A 79 -3.41 30.16 -52.03
C GLY A 79 -3.70 30.89 -50.71
N LEU A 80 -4.24 32.11 -50.77
CA LEU A 80 -4.67 32.86 -49.59
C LEU A 80 -5.82 32.17 -48.84
N VAL A 81 -6.80 31.62 -49.54
CA VAL A 81 -7.91 30.89 -48.92
C VAL A 81 -7.40 29.64 -48.19
N ILE A 82 -6.46 28.89 -48.78
CA ILE A 82 -5.85 27.72 -48.13
C ILE A 82 -5.00 28.14 -46.93
N LEU A 83 -4.23 29.24 -47.03
CA LEU A 83 -3.44 29.76 -45.91
C LEU A 83 -4.33 30.20 -44.74
N VAL A 84 -5.41 30.92 -45.01
CA VAL A 84 -6.36 31.38 -43.99
C VAL A 84 -7.11 30.18 -43.40
N GLY A 85 -7.59 29.24 -44.23
CA GLY A 85 -8.26 28.02 -43.77
C GLY A 85 -7.34 27.14 -42.91
N GLY A 86 -6.09 26.96 -43.33
CA GLY A 86 -5.07 26.24 -42.58
C GLY A 86 -4.72 26.93 -41.26
N PHE A 87 -4.62 28.26 -41.26
CA PHE A 87 -4.38 29.06 -40.05
C PHE A 87 -5.55 28.96 -39.07
N LEU A 88 -6.79 29.03 -39.55
CA LEU A 88 -7.99 28.87 -38.73
C LEU A 88 -8.09 27.44 -38.15
N ALA A 89 -7.83 26.41 -38.97
CA ALA A 89 -7.79 25.02 -38.50
C ALA A 89 -6.68 24.77 -37.48
N TYR A 90 -5.49 25.34 -37.69
CA TYR A 90 -4.38 25.30 -36.74
C TYR A 90 -4.76 25.98 -35.41
N LYS A 91 -5.36 27.17 -35.48
CA LYS A 91 -5.82 27.92 -34.30
C LYS A 91 -6.91 27.17 -33.54
N PHE A 92 -7.84 26.51 -34.23
CA PHE A 92 -8.98 25.86 -33.59
C PHE A 92 -8.70 24.42 -33.14
N VAL A 93 -7.80 23.67 -33.78
CA VAL A 93 -7.52 22.27 -33.43
C VAL A 93 -6.24 22.12 -32.61
N TRP A 94 -5.20 22.91 -32.89
CA TRP A 94 -3.89 22.71 -32.28
C TRP A 94 -3.70 23.47 -30.96
N LEU A 95 -4.29 24.67 -30.82
CA LEU A 95 -4.25 25.42 -29.55
C LEU A 95 -4.99 24.71 -28.40
N PRO A 96 -6.24 24.22 -28.56
CA PRO A 96 -6.92 23.54 -27.46
C PRO A 96 -6.25 22.21 -27.10
N LYS A 97 -5.62 21.51 -28.05
CA LYS A 97 -4.85 20.29 -27.75
C LYS A 97 -3.65 20.55 -26.84
N LYS A 98 -2.93 21.67 -27.03
CA LYS A 98 -1.83 22.05 -26.13
C LYS A 98 -2.33 22.44 -24.74
N ALA A 99 -3.42 23.19 -24.65
CA ALA A 99 -4.03 23.55 -23.37
C ALA A 99 -4.51 22.32 -22.60
N GLN A 100 -5.15 21.36 -23.27
CA GLN A 100 -5.58 20.08 -22.69
C GLN A 100 -4.39 19.24 -22.19
N GLN A 101 -3.28 19.19 -22.93
CA GLN A 101 -2.07 18.47 -22.50
C GLN A 101 -1.42 19.09 -21.27
N GLU A 102 -1.34 20.42 -21.19
CA GLU A 102 -0.78 21.11 -20.02
C GLU A 102 -1.68 20.94 -18.79
N LEU A 103 -3.01 20.99 -18.96
CA LEU A 103 -3.97 20.71 -17.89
C LEU A 103 -3.89 19.26 -17.42
N ALA A 104 -3.78 18.29 -18.33
CA ALA A 104 -3.61 16.88 -17.98
C ALA A 104 -2.26 16.61 -17.29
N ALA A 105 -1.19 17.32 -17.66
CA ALA A 105 0.09 17.24 -16.98
C ALA A 105 0.01 17.82 -15.55
N LYS A 106 -0.62 18.98 -15.38
CA LYS A 106 -0.87 19.61 -14.07
C LYS A 106 -1.75 18.75 -13.17
N GLN A 107 -2.82 18.16 -13.71
CA GLN A 107 -3.70 17.24 -12.96
C GLN A 107 -2.95 15.98 -12.52
N LYS A 108 -2.11 15.41 -13.38
CA LYS A 108 -1.27 14.25 -13.01
C LYS A 108 -0.23 14.59 -11.95
N GLU A 109 0.33 15.79 -11.97
CA GLU A 109 1.27 16.25 -10.95
C GLU A 109 0.57 16.48 -9.61
N GLU A 110 -0.60 17.10 -9.63
CA GLU A 110 -1.43 17.32 -8.44
C GLU A 110 -1.95 16.01 -7.84
N GLU A 111 -2.38 15.06 -8.67
CA GLU A 111 -2.80 13.72 -8.25
C GLU A 111 -1.63 12.93 -7.65
N LYS A 112 -0.44 13.00 -8.24
CA LYS A 112 0.77 12.39 -7.67
C LYS A 112 1.13 13.00 -6.31
N LYS A 113 1.04 14.32 -6.19
CA LYS A 113 1.33 15.02 -4.94
C LYS A 113 0.30 14.71 -3.86
N ALA A 114 -0.98 14.60 -4.23
CA ALA A 114 -2.05 14.18 -3.34
C ALA A 114 -1.89 12.71 -2.91
N ALA A 115 -1.49 11.83 -3.82
CA ALA A 115 -1.22 10.42 -3.52
C ALA A 115 0.01 10.25 -2.59
N GLU A 116 1.07 11.04 -2.80
CA GLU A 116 2.25 11.06 -1.94
C GLU A 116 1.91 11.61 -0.54
N GLU A 117 1.10 12.67 -0.45
CA GLU A 117 0.63 13.21 0.84
C GLU A 117 -0.27 12.21 1.57
N GLN A 118 -1.15 11.52 0.86
CA GLN A 118 -1.97 10.45 1.44
C GLN A 118 -1.12 9.28 1.93
N GLN A 119 -0.12 8.85 1.16
CA GLN A 119 0.82 7.81 1.60
C GLN A 119 1.63 8.25 2.81
N ALA A 120 2.08 9.51 2.86
CA ALA A 120 2.81 10.07 4.00
C ALA A 120 1.93 10.08 5.27
N LYS A 121 0.66 10.48 5.15
CA LYS A 121 -0.31 10.46 6.27
C LYS A 121 -0.59 9.05 6.76
N LEU A 122 -0.79 8.10 5.84
CA LEU A 122 -1.02 6.70 6.19
C LEU A 122 0.22 6.09 6.87
N ALA A 123 1.42 6.40 6.38
CA ALA A 123 2.67 5.95 7.00
C ALA A 123 2.88 6.58 8.39
N GLU A 124 2.55 7.85 8.57
CA GLU A 124 2.60 8.51 9.87
C GLU A 124 1.59 7.91 10.85
N GLU A 125 0.36 7.67 10.42
CA GLU A 125 -0.68 7.00 11.23
C GLU A 125 -0.25 5.57 11.61
N GLU A 126 0.34 4.81 10.68
CA GLU A 126 0.85 3.47 10.95
C GLU A 126 2.02 3.51 11.94
N ARG A 127 2.92 4.49 11.84
CA ARG A 127 4.01 4.69 12.80
C ARG A 127 3.47 5.07 14.17
N LEU A 128 2.47 5.95 14.24
CA LEU A 128 1.83 6.34 15.49
C LEU A 128 1.08 5.16 16.13
N ARG A 129 0.41 4.32 15.31
CA ARG A 129 -0.25 3.10 15.76
C ARG A 129 0.76 2.06 16.25
N LYS A 130 1.85 1.83 15.52
CA LYS A 130 2.95 0.95 15.96
C LYS A 130 3.61 1.48 17.23
N GLU A 131 3.76 2.79 17.41
CA GLU A 131 4.26 3.37 18.65
C GLU A 131 3.24 3.24 19.80
N ALA A 132 1.95 3.36 19.52
CA ALA A 132 0.88 3.13 20.50
C ALA A 132 0.76 1.65 20.89
N GLU A 133 1.06 0.72 19.98
CA GLU A 133 1.05 -0.73 20.21
C GLU A 133 2.38 -1.23 20.82
N ALA A 134 3.49 -0.55 20.53
CA ALA A 134 4.81 -0.81 21.13
C ALA A 134 4.99 -0.12 22.49
N LYS A 135 4.14 0.85 22.84
CA LYS A 135 3.92 1.20 24.25
C LYS A 135 3.33 -0.04 24.89
N PRO A 136 4.03 -0.69 25.83
CA PRO A 136 3.48 -1.86 26.49
C PRO A 136 2.14 -1.44 27.06
N ALA A 137 1.07 -2.13 26.65
CA ALA A 137 -0.19 -2.08 27.37
C ALA A 137 0.19 -2.20 28.84
N THR A 138 -0.05 -1.14 29.61
CA THR A 138 0.15 -1.15 31.07
C THR A 138 -0.36 -2.51 31.53
N PRO A 139 0.51 -3.40 32.03
CA PRO A 139 0.15 -4.79 32.29
C PRO A 139 -1.11 -4.72 33.12
N ALA A 140 -2.21 -5.32 32.65
CA ALA A 140 -3.56 -5.15 33.21
C ALA A 140 -3.46 -5.14 34.73
N GLU A 141 -3.39 -3.94 35.32
CA GLU A 141 -2.91 -3.81 36.69
C GLU A 141 -3.98 -4.48 37.53
N GLY A 142 -3.62 -5.57 38.20
CA GLY A 142 -4.57 -6.32 38.99
C GLY A 142 -5.24 -5.37 39.97
N THR A 143 -6.56 -5.29 39.97
CA THR A 143 -7.25 -4.29 40.78
C THR A 143 -6.97 -4.53 42.27
N ILE A 144 -6.54 -3.49 42.98
CA ILE A 144 -6.34 -3.52 44.43
C ILE A 144 -7.57 -2.87 45.07
N GLU A 145 -8.40 -3.67 45.74
CA GLU A 145 -9.59 -3.17 46.43
C GLU A 145 -9.44 -3.30 47.94
N THR A 146 -9.84 -2.27 48.69
CA THR A 146 -9.88 -2.34 50.16
C THR A 146 -11.29 -2.68 50.62
N LEU A 147 -11.44 -3.80 51.32
CA LEU A 147 -12.72 -4.28 51.85
C LEU A 147 -12.93 -3.70 53.25
N ASN A 148 -13.75 -2.66 53.38
CA ASN A 148 -14.06 -2.04 54.68
C ASN A 148 -15.27 -2.67 55.39
N GLU A 149 -16.06 -3.48 54.68
CA GLU A 149 -17.31 -4.06 55.17
C GLU A 149 -17.32 -5.58 55.03
N ARG A 150 -18.05 -6.25 55.92
CA ARG A 150 -18.20 -7.72 55.90
C ARG A 150 -19.07 -8.13 54.72
N THR A 151 -18.50 -8.89 53.79
CA THR A 151 -19.18 -9.30 52.55
C THR A 151 -19.86 -10.66 52.68
N GLY A 152 -19.51 -11.45 53.70
CA GLY A 152 -19.98 -12.81 53.89
C GLY A 152 -19.34 -13.84 52.95
N LYS A 153 -18.35 -13.43 52.16
CA LYS A 153 -17.65 -14.29 51.18
C LYS A 153 -16.39 -14.92 51.78
N PHE A 154 -15.92 -15.98 51.14
CA PHE A 154 -14.66 -16.64 51.46
C PHE A 154 -13.54 -16.03 50.63
N TYR A 155 -12.44 -15.70 51.31
CA TYR A 155 -11.26 -15.07 50.74
C TYR A 155 -10.05 -15.95 51.03
N ILE A 156 -9.14 -16.02 50.05
CA ILE A 156 -7.87 -16.73 50.22
C ILE A 156 -6.84 -15.71 50.66
N VAL A 157 -6.35 -15.83 51.89
CA VAL A 157 -5.33 -14.94 52.45
C VAL A 157 -3.96 -15.44 52.04
N VAL A 158 -3.19 -14.57 51.38
CA VAL A 158 -1.81 -14.84 50.92
C VAL A 158 -0.78 -14.35 51.92
N SER A 159 -1.07 -13.23 52.58
CA SER A 159 -0.19 -12.71 53.63
C SER A 159 -0.95 -11.87 54.64
N SER A 160 -0.39 -11.80 55.84
CA SER A 160 -0.88 -10.97 56.93
C SER A 160 0.28 -10.10 57.43
N SER A 161 0.12 -8.79 57.36
CA SER A 161 1.13 -7.81 57.76
C SER A 161 0.63 -6.99 58.93
N VAL A 162 1.53 -6.52 59.81
CA VAL A 162 1.18 -5.59 60.89
C VAL A 162 0.83 -4.22 60.31
N ASP A 163 1.63 -3.79 59.34
CA ASP A 163 1.54 -2.47 58.73
C ASP A 163 0.82 -2.53 57.38
N GLY A 164 0.05 -1.48 57.08
CA GLY A 164 -0.76 -1.37 55.87
C GLY A 164 0.08 -1.07 54.63
N ASP A 165 1.24 -0.42 54.79
CA ASP A 165 2.20 -0.15 53.73
C ASP A 165 2.81 -1.44 53.18
N LEU A 166 3.21 -2.37 54.05
CA LEU A 166 3.73 -3.69 53.66
C LEU A 166 2.69 -4.51 52.90
N ALA A 167 1.42 -4.45 53.34
CA ALA A 167 0.32 -5.10 52.64
C ALA A 167 0.10 -4.47 51.25
N MET A 168 0.12 -3.14 51.16
CA MET A 168 -0.01 -2.40 49.90
C MET A 168 1.17 -2.67 48.96
N ASP A 169 2.40 -2.77 49.45
CA ASP A 169 3.58 -3.06 48.63
C ASP A 169 3.52 -4.46 48.04
N LYS A 170 3.06 -5.45 48.81
CA LYS A 170 2.79 -6.79 48.28
C LYS A 170 1.62 -6.80 47.30
N ALA A 171 0.55 -6.06 47.58
CA ALA A 171 -0.58 -5.91 46.67
C ALA A 171 -0.16 -5.30 45.34
N LYS A 172 0.67 -4.25 45.34
CA LYS A 172 1.25 -3.64 44.14
C LYS A 172 2.13 -4.60 43.35
N LYS A 173 2.96 -5.39 44.03
CA LYS A 173 3.78 -6.42 43.37
C LYS A 173 2.91 -7.47 42.68
N LEU A 174 1.83 -7.91 43.32
CA LEU A 174 0.89 -8.87 42.73
C LEU A 174 0.01 -8.26 41.63
N SER A 175 -0.36 -6.99 41.79
CA SER A 175 -1.09 -6.22 40.78
C SER A 175 -0.25 -6.01 39.52
N ALA A 176 1.06 -5.75 39.66
CA ALA A 176 1.99 -5.67 38.55
C ALA A 176 2.13 -7.01 37.79
N THR A 177 1.90 -8.14 38.46
CA THR A 177 1.82 -9.47 37.82
C THR A 177 0.43 -9.78 37.22
N GLY A 178 -0.53 -8.86 37.31
CA GLY A 178 -1.90 -9.02 36.80
C GLY A 178 -2.88 -9.67 37.77
N THR A 179 -2.48 -9.95 39.01
CA THR A 179 -3.34 -10.58 40.02
C THR A 179 -4.16 -9.53 40.75
N SER A 180 -5.49 -9.65 40.68
CA SER A 180 -6.40 -8.83 41.47
C SER A 180 -6.31 -9.21 42.95
N THR A 181 -6.03 -8.22 43.80
CA THR A 181 -5.85 -8.41 45.23
C THR A 181 -6.85 -7.58 46.03
N LYS A 182 -7.20 -8.08 47.22
CA LYS A 182 -8.13 -7.43 48.13
C LYS A 182 -7.49 -7.28 49.49
N ILE A 183 -7.45 -6.06 50.01
CA ILE A 183 -6.88 -5.76 51.32
C ILE A 183 -8.01 -5.65 52.34
N ILE A 184 -7.92 -6.46 53.39
CA ILE A 184 -8.80 -6.38 54.55
C ILE A 184 -8.05 -5.61 55.64
N PRO A 185 -8.54 -4.43 56.06
CA PRO A 185 -7.95 -3.67 57.15
C PRO A 185 -8.17 -4.38 58.49
N PRO A 186 -7.36 -4.07 59.51
CA PRO A 186 -7.51 -4.63 60.84
C PRO A 186 -8.89 -4.32 61.40
N PHE A 187 -9.57 -5.35 61.94
CA PHE A 187 -10.90 -5.23 62.51
C PHE A 187 -11.01 -5.89 63.88
N GLY A 188 -11.80 -5.26 64.76
CA GLY A 188 -12.04 -5.74 66.11
C GLY A 188 -10.76 -5.81 66.95
N LYS A 189 -10.41 -7.01 67.41
CA LYS A 189 -9.27 -7.25 68.32
C LYS A 189 -7.95 -7.51 67.56
N TRP A 190 -7.99 -7.66 66.25
CA TRP A 190 -6.83 -8.07 65.43
C TRP A 190 -6.25 -6.86 64.70
N LYS A 191 -4.94 -6.64 64.83
CA LYS A 191 -4.23 -5.45 64.30
C LYS A 191 -3.44 -5.74 63.01
N TYR A 192 -3.87 -6.72 62.23
CA TYR A 192 -3.15 -7.11 61.01
C TYR A 192 -3.96 -6.78 59.75
N TYR A 193 -3.28 -6.25 58.74
CA TYR A 193 -3.77 -6.12 57.38
C TYR A 193 -3.62 -7.46 56.67
N ARG A 194 -4.70 -7.97 56.09
CA ARG A 194 -4.68 -9.25 55.36
C ARG A 194 -4.82 -9.00 53.87
N LEU A 195 -3.87 -9.51 53.11
CA LEU A 195 -3.89 -9.49 51.65
C LEU A 195 -4.55 -10.76 51.14
N CYS A 196 -5.62 -10.61 50.40
CA CYS A 196 -6.43 -11.69 49.87
C CYS A 196 -6.40 -11.73 48.34
N ILE A 197 -6.58 -12.93 47.79
CA ILE A 197 -6.78 -13.18 46.36
C ILE A 197 -8.12 -13.86 46.15
N GLY A 198 -8.86 -13.40 45.14
CA GLY A 198 -10.18 -13.92 44.80
C GLY A 198 -11.27 -13.69 45.87
N SER A 199 -12.50 -14.01 45.50
CA SER A 199 -13.66 -14.00 46.40
C SER A 199 -14.60 -15.11 45.97
N PHE A 200 -15.01 -15.95 46.91
CA PHE A 200 -15.76 -17.16 46.64
C PHE A 200 -17.00 -17.24 47.54
N ASP A 201 -18.05 -17.90 47.06
CA ASP A 201 -19.29 -18.05 47.82
C ASP A 201 -19.29 -19.27 48.75
N SER A 202 -18.42 -20.25 48.50
CA SER A 202 -18.30 -21.47 49.31
C SER A 202 -16.87 -21.70 49.80
N PHE A 203 -16.74 -22.34 50.97
CA PHE A 203 -15.42 -22.70 51.52
C PHE A 203 -14.67 -23.67 50.62
N GLU A 204 -15.38 -24.65 50.04
CA GLU A 204 -14.81 -25.67 49.15
C GLU A 204 -14.18 -25.05 47.90
N SER A 205 -14.88 -24.13 47.23
CA SER A 205 -14.34 -23.46 46.03
C SER A 205 -13.12 -22.59 46.35
N ALA A 206 -13.13 -21.91 47.49
CA ALA A 206 -11.98 -21.15 47.98
C ALA A 206 -10.80 -22.07 48.33
N GLN A 207 -11.05 -23.23 48.93
CA GLN A 207 -10.01 -24.19 49.31
C GLN A 207 -9.34 -24.79 48.07
N SER A 208 -10.12 -25.27 47.09
CA SER A 208 -9.58 -25.78 45.83
C SER A 208 -8.76 -24.72 45.08
N SER A 209 -9.25 -23.48 45.07
CA SER A 209 -8.53 -22.35 44.45
C SER A 209 -7.26 -21.99 45.20
N ALA A 210 -7.26 -22.08 46.54
CA ALA A 210 -6.08 -21.89 47.37
C ALA A 210 -5.04 -22.97 47.10
N ASP A 211 -5.47 -24.24 47.04
CA ASP A 211 -4.59 -25.38 46.76
C ASP A 211 -3.95 -25.28 45.36
N ALA A 212 -4.71 -24.84 44.36
CA ALA A 212 -4.18 -24.55 43.02
C ALA A 212 -3.17 -23.39 43.03
N SER A 213 -3.36 -22.41 43.91
CA SER A 213 -2.55 -21.20 44.01
C SER A 213 -1.29 -21.38 44.87
N LYS A 214 -1.14 -22.48 45.61
CA LYS A 214 0.03 -22.75 46.46
C LYS A 214 1.35 -22.76 45.69
N ALA A 215 1.34 -23.26 44.45
CA ALA A 215 2.53 -23.27 43.59
C ALA A 215 3.04 -21.86 43.27
N THR A 216 2.14 -20.87 43.23
CA THR A 216 2.48 -19.47 42.87
C THR A 216 2.79 -18.61 44.08
N TYR A 217 2.05 -18.78 45.19
CA TYR A 217 2.11 -17.88 46.35
C TYR A 217 2.70 -18.54 47.62
N GLY A 218 3.02 -19.83 47.57
CA GLY A 218 3.62 -20.60 48.66
C GLY A 218 2.61 -21.39 49.51
N ASP A 219 3.10 -22.12 50.50
CA ASP A 219 2.26 -23.01 51.33
C ASP A 219 1.45 -22.30 52.42
N ALA A 220 1.73 -21.01 52.66
CA ALA A 220 1.09 -20.22 53.72
C ALA A 220 -0.24 -19.60 53.28
N LEU A 221 -1.01 -20.26 52.41
CA LEU A 221 -2.33 -19.81 51.98
C LEU A 221 -3.41 -20.41 52.88
N TRP A 222 -4.30 -19.56 53.39
CA TRP A 222 -5.45 -20.02 54.17
C TRP A 222 -6.74 -19.32 53.77
N VAL A 223 -7.85 -20.03 53.87
CA VAL A 223 -9.17 -19.50 53.55
C VAL A 223 -9.82 -18.91 54.80
N MET A 224 -10.42 -17.73 54.66
CA MET A 224 -11.15 -17.06 55.74
C MET A 224 -12.45 -16.45 55.21
N LYS A 225 -13.52 -16.50 56.01
CA LYS A 225 -14.75 -15.76 55.74
C LYS A 225 -14.65 -14.35 56.30
N TYR A 226 -15.00 -13.33 55.51
CA TYR A 226 -15.01 -11.93 55.93
C TYR A 226 -16.42 -11.35 55.83
#